data_AF-A0AA96XD42-F1
#
_entry.id   AF-A0AA96XD42-F1
#
_cell.length_a   1.000
_cell.length_b   1.000
_cell.length_c   1.000
_cell.angle_alpha   90.00
_cell.angle_beta   90.00
_cell.angle_gamma   90.00
#
_symmetry.space_group_name_H-M   'P 1'
#
loop_
_entity.id
_entity.type
_entity.pdbx_description
1 polymer ?
#
loop_
_entity_poly.entity_id
_entity_poly.type
_entity_poly.pdbx_seq_one_letter_code
_entity_poly.pdbx_strand_id
1 'polypeptide(L)'
;MKKKNYLLGLSCVLVALALGCSSSASGTASRRDAYALATCTDTVTCCIQRNPSMPEACGLTAGEAASHMAGVKMVMEAAEEAPAEWDDTHNANLPEWKRRCIRAYGDCQEFDWTGSCHDCLRSCEGQQEWPEDKCSPRRKKKR
;
A
#
# COMPACT_ATOMS: atom_id res chain seq x y z
N MET A 1 -58.40 32.42 5.94
CA MET A 1 -58.90 32.06 4.58
C MET A 1 -57.65 31.89 3.70
N LYS A 2 -57.32 30.82 2.95
CA LYS A 2 -57.93 29.58 2.47
C LYS A 2 -56.76 28.58 2.29
N LYS A 3 -56.97 27.31 2.67
CA LYS A 3 -56.05 26.16 2.46
C LYS A 3 -56.13 25.64 1.02
N LYS A 4 -55.13 24.86 0.55
CA LYS A 4 -55.32 23.59 -0.20
C LYS A 4 -54.01 22.82 -0.42
N ASN A 5 -53.99 21.62 0.15
CA ASN A 5 -53.06 20.52 -0.13
C ASN A 5 -53.55 19.77 -1.39
N TYR A 6 -52.63 19.16 -2.15
CA TYR A 6 -52.95 18.10 -3.10
C TYR A 6 -51.96 16.93 -2.91
N LEU A 7 -52.45 15.92 -2.19
CA LEU A 7 -52.01 14.52 -2.30
C LEU A 7 -52.71 13.89 -3.52
N LEU A 8 -52.17 12.75 -3.97
CA LEU A 8 -52.71 11.74 -4.91
C LEU A 8 -52.21 11.81 -6.36
N GLY A 9 -51.26 10.91 -6.64
CA GLY A 9 -50.95 10.38 -7.97
C GLY A 9 -50.52 8.92 -7.82
N LEU A 10 -51.51 8.03 -7.73
CA LEU A 10 -51.40 6.58 -7.65
C LEU A 10 -51.30 5.99 -9.07
N SER A 11 -50.54 4.90 -9.21
CA SER A 11 -50.59 3.88 -10.28
C SER A 11 -49.81 4.07 -11.60
N CYS A 12 -48.78 3.25 -11.81
CA CYS A 12 -48.83 2.15 -12.78
C CYS A 12 -47.65 1.17 -12.60
N VAL A 13 -47.97 -0.11 -12.42
CA VAL A 13 -47.07 -1.27 -12.42
C VAL A 13 -47.10 -1.89 -13.82
N LEU A 14 -45.93 -2.13 -14.44
CA LEU A 14 -45.69 -3.05 -15.58
C LEU A 14 -44.25 -3.60 -15.43
N VAL A 15 -44.06 -4.82 -14.89
CA VAL A 15 -43.94 -6.14 -15.55
C VAL A 15 -42.64 -6.34 -16.38
N ALA A 16 -41.69 -7.02 -15.71
CA ALA A 16 -40.90 -8.21 -16.09
C ALA A 16 -40.19 -8.37 -17.47
N LEU A 17 -39.01 -9.02 -17.35
CA LEU A 17 -38.29 -9.88 -18.30
C LEU A 17 -37.37 -9.21 -19.35
N ALA A 18 -36.12 -9.00 -18.95
CA ALA A 18 -34.99 -9.25 -19.84
C ALA A 18 -34.11 -10.35 -19.20
N LEU A 19 -34.14 -11.53 -19.82
CA LEU A 19 -33.25 -12.65 -19.57
C LEU A 19 -31.81 -12.20 -19.82
N GLY A 20 -31.07 -11.90 -18.75
CA GLY A 20 -29.61 -11.79 -18.79
C GLY A 20 -29.00 -13.17 -18.98
N CYS A 21 -29.04 -13.70 -20.20
CA CYS A 21 -28.23 -14.83 -20.59
C CYS A 21 -26.86 -14.29 -21.01
N SER A 22 -25.89 -14.32 -20.09
CA SER A 22 -24.48 -14.26 -20.46
C SER A 22 -23.70 -15.20 -19.55
N SER A 23 -23.69 -16.45 -20.01
CA SER A 23 -22.56 -17.36 -19.96
C SER A 23 -21.87 -17.56 -18.61
N SER A 24 -22.47 -18.41 -17.78
CA SER A 24 -21.68 -19.31 -16.94
C SER A 24 -21.00 -20.34 -17.83
N ALA A 25 -19.94 -19.93 -18.53
CA ALA A 25 -19.02 -20.85 -19.16
C ALA A 25 -17.97 -21.24 -18.11
N SER A 26 -18.16 -22.40 -17.50
CA SER A 26 -17.13 -23.13 -16.77
C SER A 26 -15.98 -23.46 -17.73
N GLY A 27 -15.08 -22.51 -17.92
CA GLY A 27 -13.86 -22.65 -18.70
C GLY A 27 -12.67 -22.43 -17.77
N THR A 28 -11.99 -23.52 -17.41
CA THR A 28 -10.62 -23.60 -16.89
C THR A 28 -10.10 -22.39 -16.12
N ALA A 29 -9.87 -22.57 -14.81
CA ALA A 29 -9.08 -21.65 -14.00
C ALA A 29 -7.90 -21.07 -14.80
N SER A 30 -7.94 -19.75 -14.86
CA SER A 30 -7.42 -18.90 -15.92
C SER A 30 -5.89 -18.79 -15.83
N ARG A 31 -5.18 -19.29 -16.85
CA ARG A 31 -3.76 -18.89 -17.10
C ARG A 31 -3.62 -17.36 -17.22
N ARG A 32 -4.71 -16.62 -17.46
CA ARG A 32 -4.75 -15.16 -17.50
C ARG A 32 -4.88 -14.53 -16.12
N ASP A 33 -5.55 -15.16 -15.15
CA ASP A 33 -5.64 -14.66 -13.77
C ASP A 33 -4.29 -14.80 -13.07
N ALA A 34 -3.53 -15.85 -13.40
CA ALA A 34 -2.12 -15.96 -13.00
C ALA A 34 -1.20 -14.89 -13.63
N TYR A 35 -1.59 -14.27 -14.75
CA TYR A 35 -0.84 -13.14 -15.35
C TYR A 35 -1.10 -11.85 -14.59
N ALA A 36 -2.33 -11.66 -14.10
CA ALA A 36 -2.78 -10.45 -13.42
C ALA A 36 -2.38 -10.39 -11.94
N LEU A 37 -1.97 -11.53 -11.35
CA LEU A 37 -1.62 -11.65 -9.93
C LEU A 37 -0.11 -11.77 -9.66
N ALA A 38 0.74 -11.73 -10.69
CA ALA A 38 2.18 -11.83 -10.48
C ALA A 38 2.72 -10.52 -9.88
N THR A 39 3.17 -10.58 -8.62
CA THR A 39 3.82 -9.47 -7.88
C THR A 39 5.35 -9.48 -8.02
N CYS A 40 5.84 -10.23 -9.00
CA CYS A 40 7.25 -10.47 -9.23
C CYS A 40 8.05 -9.19 -9.49
N THR A 41 9.28 -9.14 -8.98
CA THR A 41 10.20 -7.99 -9.05
C THR A 41 11.25 -8.14 -10.15
N ASP A 42 11.54 -9.38 -10.58
CA ASP A 42 12.49 -9.70 -11.64
C ASP A 42 11.93 -10.73 -12.65
N THR A 43 12.59 -10.85 -13.80
CA THR A 43 12.14 -11.68 -14.92
C THR A 43 12.06 -13.17 -14.59
N VAL A 44 12.94 -13.67 -13.74
CA VAL A 44 12.99 -15.08 -13.33
C VAL A 44 11.85 -15.38 -12.37
N THR A 45 11.67 -14.56 -11.33
CA THR A 45 10.52 -14.64 -10.42
C THR A 45 9.20 -14.55 -11.17
N CYS A 46 9.09 -13.65 -12.16
CA CYS A 46 7.90 -13.53 -12.99
C CYS A 46 7.62 -14.80 -13.79
N CYS A 47 8.66 -15.41 -14.35
CA CYS A 47 8.50 -16.65 -15.09
C CYS A 47 8.01 -17.80 -14.19
N ILE A 48 8.59 -17.93 -12.98
CA ILE A 48 8.22 -18.98 -12.02
C ILE A 48 6.78 -18.79 -11.54
N GLN A 49 6.39 -17.58 -11.10
CA GLN A 49 5.03 -17.29 -10.65
C GLN A 49 4.00 -17.56 -11.75
N ARG A 50 4.39 -17.32 -13.00
CA ARG A 50 3.55 -17.57 -14.16
C ARG A 50 3.46 -19.05 -14.55
N ASN A 51 4.45 -19.85 -14.20
CA ASN A 51 4.54 -21.28 -14.54
C ASN A 51 4.85 -22.12 -13.28
N PRO A 52 3.98 -22.11 -12.25
CA PRO A 52 4.29 -22.69 -10.95
C PRO A 52 4.50 -24.21 -10.99
N SER A 53 3.92 -24.90 -11.96
CA SER A 53 4.10 -26.34 -12.18
C SER A 53 5.15 -26.70 -13.24
N MET A 54 5.78 -25.71 -13.88
CA MET A 54 6.73 -25.91 -14.99
C MET A 54 7.92 -24.95 -14.89
N PRO A 55 8.79 -25.12 -13.87
CA PRO A 55 10.00 -24.29 -13.70
C PRO A 55 10.99 -24.45 -14.85
N GLU A 56 11.01 -25.61 -15.52
CA GLU A 56 11.88 -25.88 -16.68
C GLU A 56 11.58 -24.92 -17.86
N ALA A 57 10.34 -24.41 -17.96
CA ALA A 57 9.99 -23.38 -18.94
C ALA A 57 10.71 -22.04 -18.69
N CYS A 58 11.24 -21.86 -17.48
CA CYS A 58 12.05 -20.72 -17.05
C CYS A 58 13.55 -21.05 -17.02
N GLY A 59 13.96 -22.22 -17.52
CA GLY A 59 15.35 -22.67 -17.49
C GLY A 59 15.83 -23.07 -16.10
N LEU A 60 14.93 -23.45 -15.21
CA LEU A 60 15.22 -23.84 -13.82
C LEU A 60 14.70 -25.23 -13.54
N THR A 61 15.45 -25.99 -12.75
CA THR A 61 14.91 -27.19 -12.11
C THR A 61 13.90 -26.81 -11.01
N ALA A 62 13.07 -27.77 -10.59
CA ALA A 62 12.13 -27.55 -9.49
C ALA A 62 12.82 -27.12 -8.17
N GLY A 63 14.00 -27.66 -7.90
CA GLY A 63 14.79 -27.28 -6.72
C GLY A 63 15.29 -25.83 -6.81
N GLU A 64 15.84 -25.45 -7.96
CA GLU A 64 16.37 -24.09 -8.16
C GLU A 64 15.26 -23.03 -8.13
N ALA A 65 14.10 -23.31 -8.73
CA ALA A 65 12.95 -22.41 -8.67
C ALA A 65 12.43 -22.23 -7.23
N ALA A 66 12.39 -23.31 -6.45
CA ALA A 66 11.99 -23.23 -5.04
C ALA A 66 12.99 -22.41 -4.20
N SER A 67 14.28 -22.64 -4.38
CA SER A 67 15.33 -21.86 -3.71
C SER A 67 15.31 -20.39 -4.13
N HIS A 68 15.06 -20.09 -5.41
CA HIS A 68 14.96 -18.73 -5.91
C HIS A 68 13.79 -17.98 -5.26
N MET A 69 12.60 -18.57 -5.27
CA MET A 69 11.40 -17.98 -4.64
C MET A 69 11.56 -17.82 -3.13
N ALA A 70 12.20 -18.77 -2.46
CA ALA A 70 12.51 -18.66 -1.04
C ALA A 70 13.47 -17.50 -0.76
N GLY A 71 14.55 -17.35 -1.54
CA GLY A 71 15.49 -16.25 -1.42
C GLY A 71 14.82 -14.88 -1.65
N VAL A 72 14.00 -14.75 -2.70
CA VAL A 72 13.25 -13.53 -2.99
C VAL A 72 12.31 -13.18 -1.84
N LYS A 73 11.59 -14.17 -1.30
CA LYS A 73 10.71 -13.96 -0.14
C LYS A 73 11.49 -13.44 1.08
N MET A 74 12.64 -14.05 1.40
CA MET A 74 13.48 -13.61 2.52
C MET A 74 13.96 -12.17 2.35
N VAL A 75 14.34 -11.77 1.12
CA VAL A 75 14.76 -10.38 0.83
C VAL A 75 13.59 -9.41 0.97
N MET A 76 12.40 -9.78 0.49
CA MET A 76 11.22 -8.93 0.64
C MET A 76 10.82 -8.77 2.10
N GLU A 77 10.77 -9.86 2.88
CA GLU A 77 10.47 -9.81 4.32
C GLU A 77 11.52 -8.97 5.06
N ALA A 78 12.81 -9.12 4.74
CA ALA A 78 13.86 -8.29 5.32
C ALA A 78 13.74 -6.80 4.93
N ALA A 79 13.28 -6.49 3.71
CA ALA A 79 13.05 -5.12 3.27
C ALA A 79 11.83 -4.49 3.95
N GLU A 80 10.79 -5.28 4.27
CA GLU A 80 9.63 -4.83 5.05
C GLU A 80 9.98 -4.60 6.53
N GLU A 81 10.92 -5.38 7.09
CA GLU A 81 11.37 -5.25 8.48
C GLU A 81 12.50 -4.23 8.68
N ALA A 82 13.21 -3.86 7.61
CA ALA A 82 14.25 -2.84 7.69
C ALA A 82 13.62 -1.51 8.13
N PRO A 83 14.17 -0.84 9.17
CA PRO A 83 13.74 0.51 9.49
C PRO A 83 13.96 1.38 8.25
N ALA A 84 13.00 2.24 7.93
CA ALA A 84 13.16 3.23 6.87
C ALA A 84 14.38 4.09 7.20
N GLU A 85 15.52 3.77 6.57
CA GLU A 85 16.73 4.56 6.71
C GLU A 85 16.59 5.77 5.78
N TRP A 86 16.39 6.94 6.38
CA TRP A 86 16.36 8.18 5.64
C TRP A 86 17.76 8.47 5.09
N ASP A 87 17.96 8.29 3.79
CA ASP A 87 19.18 8.73 3.09
C ASP A 87 19.30 10.26 3.16
N ASP A 88 19.98 10.76 4.19
CA ASP A 88 20.22 12.17 4.42
C ASP A 88 21.59 12.63 3.87
N THR A 89 22.22 11.85 2.98
CA THR A 89 23.54 12.16 2.39
C THR A 89 23.51 13.49 1.64
N HIS A 90 22.40 13.81 0.98
CA HIS A 90 22.17 15.08 0.29
C HIS A 90 22.16 16.29 1.24
N ASN A 91 21.95 16.06 2.53
CA ASN A 91 21.94 17.06 3.60
C ASN A 91 23.24 17.09 4.41
N ALA A 92 24.31 16.43 3.96
CA ALA A 92 25.57 16.30 4.71
C ALA A 92 26.19 17.65 5.12
N ASN A 93 25.97 18.71 4.34
CA ASN A 93 26.49 20.05 4.61
C ASN A 93 25.65 20.86 5.63
N LEU A 94 24.50 20.35 6.06
CA LEU A 94 23.66 21.03 7.03
C LEU A 94 24.17 20.80 8.46
N PRO A 95 23.97 21.79 9.36
CA PRO A 95 24.18 21.58 10.78
C PRO A 95 23.41 20.36 11.30
N GLU A 96 23.98 19.67 12.28
CA GLU A 96 23.44 18.42 12.84
C GLU A 96 22.00 18.59 13.36
N TRP A 97 21.70 19.70 14.03
CA TRP A 97 20.35 20.02 14.51
C TRP A 97 19.33 20.07 13.37
N LYS A 98 19.73 20.59 12.20
CA LYS A 98 18.84 20.75 11.06
C LYS A 98 18.56 19.42 10.39
N ARG A 99 19.59 18.56 10.30
CA ARG A 99 19.44 17.17 9.85
C ARG A 99 18.48 16.40 10.77
N ARG A 100 18.60 16.59 12.08
CA ARG A 100 17.64 16.02 13.06
C ARG A 100 16.21 16.51 12.83
N CYS A 101 15.99 17.82 12.65
CA CYS A 101 14.65 18.35 12.36
C CYS A 101 14.04 17.75 11.07
N ILE A 102 14.85 17.60 10.01
CA ILE A 102 14.40 17.03 8.73
C ILE A 102 14.05 15.55 8.88
N ARG A 103 14.89 14.76 9.56
CA ARG A 103 14.61 13.34 9.84
C ARG A 103 13.33 13.18 10.66
N ALA A 104 13.18 13.94 11.76
CA ALA A 104 11.99 13.90 12.60
C ALA A 104 10.72 14.35 11.87
N TYR A 105 10.83 15.29 10.93
CA TYR A 105 9.72 15.66 10.05
C TYR A 105 9.29 14.50 9.14
N GLY A 106 10.26 13.78 8.54
CA GLY A 106 9.98 12.57 7.76
C GLY A 106 9.26 11.50 8.60
N ASP A 107 9.79 11.21 9.78
CA ASP A 107 9.16 10.27 10.73
C ASP A 107 7.75 10.71 11.13
N CYS A 108 7.55 12.01 11.35
CA CYS A 108 6.25 12.57 11.70
C CYS A 108 5.22 12.32 10.58
N GLN A 109 5.61 12.48 9.32
CA GLN A 109 4.75 12.24 8.17
C GLN A 109 4.48 10.75 7.95
N GLU A 110 5.51 9.92 8.03
CA GLU A 110 5.42 8.48 7.78
C GLU A 110 4.58 7.76 8.86
N PHE A 111 4.80 8.11 10.13
CA PHE A 111 4.21 7.39 11.26
C PHE A 111 3.02 8.10 11.92
N ASP A 112 2.48 9.14 11.28
CA ASP A 112 1.35 9.95 11.77
C ASP A 112 1.52 10.35 13.25
N TRP A 113 2.63 11.02 13.56
CA TRP A 113 2.89 11.52 14.91
C TRP A 113 1.82 12.51 15.37
N THR A 114 1.81 12.83 16.67
CA THR A 114 0.94 13.88 17.19
C THR A 114 1.35 15.25 16.64
N GLY A 115 0.41 16.20 16.65
CA GLY A 115 0.69 17.56 16.18
C GLY A 115 0.70 17.70 14.66
N SER A 116 0.97 18.92 14.19
CA SER A 116 1.09 19.25 12.76
C SER A 116 2.56 19.22 12.37
N CYS A 117 2.99 18.24 11.58
CA CYS A 117 4.41 18.06 11.24
C CYS A 117 5.07 19.33 10.67
N HIS A 118 4.34 20.12 9.88
CA HIS A 118 4.82 21.40 9.36
C HIS A 118 5.03 22.45 10.45
N ASP A 119 4.13 22.53 11.44
CA ASP A 119 4.29 23.46 12.55
C ASP A 119 5.41 23.03 13.49
N CYS A 120 5.56 21.71 13.70
CA CYS A 120 6.67 21.13 14.43
C CYS A 120 8.02 21.45 13.78
N LEU A 121 8.12 21.31 12.45
CA LEU A 121 9.31 21.68 11.68
C LEU A 121 9.64 23.16 11.83
N ARG A 122 8.63 24.04 11.71
CA ARG A 122 8.82 25.49 11.91
C ARG A 122 9.31 25.82 13.32
N SER A 123 8.77 25.16 14.36
CA SER A 123 9.28 25.30 15.73
C SER A 123 10.72 24.81 15.84
N CYS A 124 11.03 23.64 15.25
CA CYS A 124 12.36 23.06 15.24
C CYS A 124 13.39 23.99 14.60
N GLU A 125 13.05 24.66 13.50
CA GLU A 125 13.93 25.65 12.87
C GLU A 125 14.22 26.87 13.76
N GLY A 126 13.25 27.28 14.58
CA GLY A 126 13.40 28.41 15.51
C GLY A 126 14.23 28.07 16.75
N GLN A 127 14.02 26.90 17.35
CA GLN A 127 14.66 26.49 18.60
C GLN A 127 15.84 25.52 18.42
N GLN A 128 16.09 25.07 17.18
CA GLN A 128 17.12 24.09 16.80
C GLN A 128 16.95 22.72 17.46
N GLU A 129 15.73 22.38 17.86
CA GLU A 129 15.39 21.13 18.53
C GLU A 129 13.94 20.74 18.24
N TRP A 130 13.69 19.45 18.01
CA TRP A 130 12.34 18.98 17.68
C TRP A 130 11.43 19.05 18.91
N PRO A 131 10.21 19.60 18.81
CA PRO A 131 9.31 19.75 19.96
C PRO A 131 8.61 18.43 20.29
N GLU A 132 9.29 17.51 20.98
CA GLU A 132 8.76 16.17 21.34
C GLU A 132 7.48 16.23 22.19
N ASP A 133 7.30 17.29 22.97
CA ASP A 133 6.11 17.54 23.79
C ASP A 133 4.84 17.72 22.96
N LYS A 134 4.99 18.25 21.74
CA LYS A 134 3.89 18.49 20.79
C LYS A 134 3.82 17.40 19.73
N CYS A 135 4.99 16.92 19.32
CA CYS A 135 5.18 16.15 18.11
C CYS A 135 5.97 14.88 18.41
N SER A 136 5.26 13.82 18.75
CA SER A 136 5.85 12.55 19.14
C SER A 136 5.04 11.36 18.60
N PRO A 137 5.64 10.16 18.54
CA PRO A 137 4.93 8.95 18.17
C PRO A 137 3.66 8.78 18.98
N ARG A 138 2.54 8.47 18.31
CA ARG A 138 1.30 8.14 19.02
C ARG A 138 1.53 6.89 19.86
N ARG A 139 1.23 6.98 21.16
CA ARG A 139 1.27 5.81 22.04
C ARG A 139 0.34 4.74 21.47
N LYS A 140 0.89 3.61 21.03
CA LYS A 140 0.09 2.44 20.66
C LYS A 140 -0.73 2.05 21.90
N LYS A 141 -2.06 2.14 21.81
CA LYS A 141 -2.95 1.60 22.84
C LYS A 141 -2.70 0.09 22.84
N LYS A 142 -2.10 -0.47 23.90
CA LYS A 142 -2.04 -1.93 24.08
C LYS A 142 -3.48 -2.44 23.97
N ARG A 143 -3.79 -3.17 22.90
CA ARG A 143 -5.08 -3.87 22.74
C ARG A 143 -5.05 -5.14 23.57
#